data_AF-A0A412WLQ0-F1
#
_entry.id   AF-A0A412WLQ0-F1
#
_cell.length_a   1.000
_cell.length_b   1.000
_cell.length_c   1.000
_cell.angle_alpha   90.00
_cell.angle_beta   90.00
_cell.angle_gamma   90.00
#
_symmetry.space_group_name_H-M   'P 1'
#
loop_
_entity.id
_entity.type
_entity.pdbx_description
1 polymer ?
#
loop_
_entity_poly.entity_id
_entity_poly.type
_entity_poly.pdbx_seq_one_letter_code
_entity_poly.pdbx_strand_id
1 'polypeptide(L)'
;MKPSNGLRSLLNRFAVVVVTLKKEADPDVVYYRGYWKRKKVCLERADGIQPGRWPVLVLFTGYGVIAKDCTGKTDWAGRVTAGDEFLWEWKEVGEKRLLVFVRRVEVVSWLEKWEQEGWAMAGISLSAVAGVLDLEAWVEQTYRHWQTWKYWRKGKKEQQVIAALLLKRLKWPVLLAALVLSGIAYPLQTALRRQVLQQEEELSLWQRKIQLRRDDEERAGRMSRMLTGGGRLAPLFDRIAAAVPRGVTLVRLEANPPERRVEAGKPLVLKEGCVMVEGYTREPADVALFTEKLSGAGRSWRVTLERLDRRTEKADFTFRISIVWRADKEQGHGTE
;
A
#
# COMPACT_ATOMS: atom_id res chain seq x y z
N MET A 1 -5.41 -21.42 -17.66
CA MET A 1 -4.31 -21.99 -16.83
C MET A 1 -4.15 -23.47 -17.17
N LYS A 2 -3.02 -23.89 -17.75
CA LYS A 2 -2.71 -25.32 -17.99
C LYS A 2 -2.63 -26.02 -16.63
N PRO A 3 -3.40 -27.09 -16.34
CA PRO A 3 -3.35 -27.74 -15.04
C PRO A 3 -1.98 -28.40 -14.83
N SER A 4 -1.22 -27.76 -13.94
CA SER A 4 -0.12 -28.26 -13.12
C SER A 4 0.69 -29.46 -13.64
N ASN A 5 1.86 -29.16 -14.23
CA ASN A 5 3.01 -30.08 -14.24
C ASN A 5 3.51 -30.42 -12.81
N GLY A 6 3.08 -29.67 -11.80
CA GLY A 6 3.50 -29.82 -10.40
C GLY A 6 3.07 -31.13 -9.73
N LEU A 7 1.85 -31.62 -10.01
CA LEU A 7 1.39 -32.92 -9.48
C LEU A 7 2.22 -34.08 -10.04
N ARG A 8 2.60 -34.00 -11.33
CA ARG A 8 3.45 -34.99 -11.98
C ARG A 8 4.86 -34.97 -11.37
N SER A 9 5.48 -33.79 -11.22
CA SER A 9 6.82 -33.70 -10.63
C SER A 9 6.87 -34.17 -9.18
N LEU A 10 5.80 -33.91 -8.41
CA LEU A 10 5.70 -34.33 -7.01
C LEU A 10 5.35 -35.80 -6.83
N LEU A 11 4.64 -36.43 -7.78
CA LEU A 11 4.25 -37.84 -7.78
C LEU A 11 4.94 -38.60 -8.93
N ASN A 12 6.20 -38.27 -9.21
CA ASN A 12 7.01 -38.87 -10.29
C ASN A 12 7.29 -40.37 -10.09
N ARG A 13 7.04 -40.90 -8.88
CA ARG A 13 7.26 -42.28 -8.50
C ARG A 13 6.04 -42.77 -7.72
N PHE A 14 5.56 -43.95 -8.07
CA PHE A 14 4.39 -44.58 -7.48
C PHE A 14 4.58 -46.10 -7.46
N ALA A 15 3.76 -46.77 -6.68
CA ALA A 15 3.71 -48.22 -6.57
C ALA A 15 2.46 -48.72 -7.28
N VAL A 16 2.58 -49.76 -8.10
CA VAL A 16 1.43 -50.47 -8.65
C VAL A 16 1.48 -51.91 -8.15
N VAL A 17 0.37 -52.39 -7.60
CA VAL A 17 0.25 -53.74 -7.05
C VAL A 17 -0.79 -54.46 -7.87
N VAL A 18 -0.40 -55.55 -8.52
CA VAL A 18 -1.30 -56.42 -9.26
C VAL A 18 -1.64 -57.60 -8.37
N VAL A 19 -2.91 -57.71 -8.00
CA VAL A 19 -3.44 -58.76 -7.12
C VAL A 19 -4.22 -59.72 -7.97
N THR A 20 -3.71 -60.93 -8.15
CA THR A 20 -4.38 -62.01 -8.87
C THR A 20 -5.14 -62.88 -7.87
N LEU A 21 -6.46 -62.73 -7.84
CA LEU A 21 -7.34 -63.52 -6.98
C LEU A 21 -7.36 -64.99 -7.44
N LYS A 22 -7.27 -65.91 -6.48
CA LYS A 22 -7.32 -67.37 -6.69
C LYS A 22 -8.48 -67.94 -5.86
N LYS A 23 -9.11 -69.02 -6.33
CA LYS A 23 -10.33 -69.60 -5.73
C LYS A 23 -10.11 -70.23 -4.34
N GLU A 24 -8.94 -70.85 -4.12
CA GLU A 24 -8.67 -71.68 -2.93
C GLU A 24 -7.27 -71.41 -2.31
N ALA A 25 -6.60 -70.33 -2.73
CA ALA A 25 -5.27 -69.97 -2.26
C ALA A 25 -5.17 -68.46 -2.02
N ASP A 26 -4.17 -68.04 -1.22
CA ASP A 26 -3.84 -66.63 -1.07
C ASP A 26 -3.61 -65.98 -2.44
N PRO A 27 -4.07 -64.73 -2.63
CA PRO A 27 -3.94 -64.03 -3.90
C PRO A 27 -2.48 -63.82 -4.25
N ASP A 28 -2.15 -63.99 -5.53
CA ASP A 28 -0.80 -63.74 -6.04
C ASP A 28 -0.57 -62.24 -6.14
N VAL A 29 0.46 -61.71 -5.48
CA VAL A 29 0.72 -60.27 -5.44
C VAL A 29 2.01 -59.98 -6.18
N VAL A 30 1.91 -59.22 -7.28
CA VAL A 30 3.06 -58.75 -8.04
C VAL A 30 3.22 -57.25 -7.84
N TYR A 31 4.39 -56.83 -7.39
CA TYR A 31 4.71 -55.42 -7.20
C TYR A 31 5.41 -54.84 -8.44
N TYR A 32 4.96 -53.66 -8.84
CA TYR A 32 5.60 -52.84 -9.85
C TYR A 32 5.94 -51.47 -9.27
N ARG A 33 7.14 -51.01 -9.58
CA ARG A 33 7.58 -49.65 -9.32
C ARG A 33 7.38 -48.82 -10.58
N GLY A 34 6.50 -47.83 -10.48
CA GLY A 34 6.23 -46.90 -11.55
C GLY A 34 7.06 -45.63 -11.44
N TYR A 35 7.63 -45.19 -12.56
CA TYR A 35 8.23 -43.88 -12.67
C TYR A 35 7.85 -43.20 -14.00
N TRP A 36 7.83 -41.88 -13.99
CA TRP A 36 7.58 -41.08 -15.18
C TRP A 36 8.90 -40.80 -15.94
N LYS A 37 8.98 -41.20 -17.21
CA LYS A 37 10.12 -40.88 -18.10
C LYS A 37 9.61 -40.26 -19.39
N ARG A 38 10.03 -39.01 -19.68
CA ARG A 38 9.67 -38.27 -20.92
C ARG A 38 8.16 -38.29 -21.24
N LYS A 39 7.31 -38.12 -20.21
CA LYS A 39 5.83 -38.14 -20.28
C LYS A 39 5.19 -39.50 -20.55
N LYS A 40 5.94 -40.60 -20.58
CA LYS A 40 5.41 -41.95 -20.56
C LYS A 40 5.59 -42.57 -19.18
N VAL A 41 4.65 -43.42 -18.80
CA VAL A 41 4.79 -44.29 -17.63
C VAL A 41 5.75 -45.43 -17.98
N CYS A 42 6.65 -45.77 -17.06
CA CYS A 42 7.44 -46.99 -17.13
C CYS A 42 7.23 -47.78 -15.85
N LEU A 43 7.02 -49.08 -15.98
CA LEU A 43 6.83 -50.01 -14.86
C LEU A 43 7.99 -51.00 -14.81
N GLU A 44 8.66 -51.07 -13.66
CA GLU A 44 9.68 -52.08 -13.36
C GLU A 44 9.13 -53.05 -12.31
N ARG A 45 9.32 -54.36 -12.50
CA ARG A 45 8.93 -55.35 -11.50
C ARG A 45 9.80 -55.20 -10.26
N ALA A 46 9.20 -55.25 -9.08
CA ALA A 46 9.89 -55.13 -7.80
C ALA A 46 9.53 -56.31 -6.90
N ASP A 47 10.47 -56.72 -6.04
CA ASP A 47 10.27 -57.83 -5.10
C ASP A 47 9.58 -57.39 -3.80
N GLY A 48 9.41 -56.08 -3.60
CA GLY A 48 8.69 -55.51 -2.46
C GLY A 48 8.70 -53.99 -2.46
N ILE A 49 7.73 -53.39 -1.76
CA ILE A 49 7.56 -51.93 -1.66
C ILE A 49 7.39 -51.55 -0.19
N GLN A 50 8.12 -50.52 0.26
CA GLN A 50 7.98 -50.02 1.63
C GLN A 50 6.66 -49.25 1.81
N PRO A 51 5.88 -49.54 2.87
CA PRO A 51 4.63 -48.85 3.16
C PRO A 51 4.84 -47.35 3.42
N GLY A 52 3.86 -46.53 3.05
CA GLY A 52 3.81 -45.09 3.34
C GLY A 52 4.74 -44.16 2.53
N ARG A 53 5.64 -44.69 1.68
CA ARG A 53 6.61 -43.86 0.93
C ARG A 53 6.12 -43.37 -0.44
N TRP A 54 5.22 -44.13 -1.07
CA TRP A 54 4.69 -43.88 -2.42
C TRP A 54 3.17 -44.08 -2.43
N PRO A 55 2.42 -43.36 -3.28
CA PRO A 55 1.03 -43.71 -3.53
C PRO A 55 0.95 -45.10 -4.16
N VAL A 56 0.03 -45.93 -3.68
CA VAL A 56 -0.14 -47.31 -4.12
C VAL A 56 -1.41 -47.41 -4.95
N LEU A 57 -1.26 -47.92 -6.16
CA LEU A 57 -2.33 -48.18 -7.11
C LEU A 57 -2.55 -49.69 -7.19
N VAL A 58 -3.76 -50.16 -6.89
CA VAL A 58 -4.05 -51.60 -6.83
C VAL A 58 -4.90 -52.00 -8.03
N LEU A 59 -4.47 -53.03 -8.75
CA LEU A 59 -5.22 -53.66 -9.84
C LEU A 59 -5.61 -55.08 -9.42
N PHE A 60 -6.90 -55.37 -9.36
CA PHE A 60 -7.39 -56.73 -9.13
C PHE A 60 -7.67 -57.44 -10.44
N THR A 61 -7.10 -58.64 -10.59
CA THR A 61 -7.26 -59.55 -11.73
C THR A 61 -7.50 -60.99 -11.24
N GLY A 62 -7.86 -61.90 -12.13
CA GLY A 62 -7.99 -63.32 -11.81
C GLY A 62 -9.41 -63.77 -11.43
N TYR A 63 -9.51 -64.76 -10.55
CA TYR A 63 -10.76 -65.44 -10.23
C TYR A 63 -11.80 -64.48 -9.63
N GLY A 64 -13.04 -64.53 -10.12
CA GLY A 64 -14.12 -63.66 -9.67
C GLY A 64 -14.21 -62.29 -10.38
N VAL A 65 -13.19 -61.89 -11.16
CA VAL A 65 -13.22 -60.69 -12.00
C VAL A 65 -13.89 -61.01 -13.32
N ILE A 66 -15.11 -60.54 -13.48
CA ILE A 66 -15.91 -60.79 -14.69
C ILE A 66 -15.95 -59.52 -15.53
N ALA A 67 -15.48 -59.61 -16.77
CA ALA A 67 -15.68 -58.58 -17.79
C ALA A 67 -16.75 -59.04 -18.77
N LYS A 68 -17.82 -58.25 -18.93
CA LYS A 68 -18.91 -58.54 -19.88
C LYS A 68 -19.18 -57.35 -20.79
N ASP A 69 -19.37 -57.64 -22.08
CA ASP A 69 -19.77 -56.67 -23.10
C ASP A 69 -21.21 -56.20 -22.83
N CYS A 70 -21.42 -54.87 -22.81
CA CYS A 70 -22.72 -54.24 -22.55
C CYS A 70 -23.34 -53.59 -23.78
N THR A 71 -22.94 -53.99 -25.00
CA THR A 71 -23.49 -53.46 -26.27
C THR A 71 -24.89 -53.98 -26.62
N GLY A 72 -25.49 -54.87 -25.79
CA GLY A 72 -26.85 -55.44 -25.96
C GLY A 72 -27.78 -55.20 -24.77
N LYS A 73 -28.85 -55.99 -24.60
CA LYS A 73 -29.82 -55.85 -23.48
C LYS A 73 -29.11 -55.93 -22.11
N THR A 74 -29.30 -54.90 -21.28
CA THR A 74 -28.53 -54.60 -20.06
C THR A 74 -29.29 -54.81 -18.74
N ASP A 75 -30.30 -55.67 -18.69
CA ASP A 75 -31.07 -55.93 -17.45
C ASP A 75 -30.19 -56.45 -16.29
N TRP A 76 -29.15 -57.22 -16.62
CA TRP A 76 -28.17 -57.72 -15.66
C TRP A 76 -27.18 -56.65 -15.20
N ALA A 77 -26.81 -55.69 -16.06
CA ALA A 77 -25.88 -54.61 -15.72
C ALA A 77 -26.50 -53.67 -14.68
N GLY A 78 -27.81 -53.43 -14.80
CA GLY A 78 -28.58 -52.69 -13.78
C GLY A 78 -28.58 -53.37 -12.41
N ARG A 79 -28.60 -54.71 -12.35
CA ARG A 79 -28.51 -55.45 -11.08
C ARG A 79 -27.14 -55.35 -10.42
N VAL A 80 -26.07 -55.36 -11.22
CA VAL A 80 -24.69 -55.22 -10.74
C VAL A 80 -24.40 -53.79 -10.28
N THR A 81 -24.97 -52.78 -10.95
CA THR A 81 -24.74 -51.36 -10.61
C THR A 81 -25.68 -50.82 -9.53
N ALA A 82 -26.84 -51.45 -9.29
CA ALA A 82 -27.81 -51.02 -8.29
C ALA A 82 -27.47 -51.47 -6.85
N GLY A 83 -26.73 -52.57 -6.69
CA GLY A 83 -26.33 -53.09 -5.38
C GLY A 83 -24.93 -52.62 -4.94
N ASP A 84 -24.66 -52.70 -3.63
CA ASP A 84 -23.33 -52.44 -3.02
C ASP A 84 -22.52 -53.75 -2.83
N GLU A 85 -23.02 -54.85 -3.40
CA GLU A 85 -22.40 -56.18 -3.31
C GLU A 85 -21.19 -56.34 -4.24
N PHE A 86 -21.11 -55.53 -5.28
CA PHE A 86 -20.07 -55.61 -6.31
C PHE A 86 -19.29 -54.29 -6.42
N LEU A 87 -17.97 -54.40 -6.47
CA LEU A 87 -17.13 -53.33 -6.98
C LEU A 87 -17.20 -53.41 -8.52
N TRP A 88 -17.51 -52.30 -9.19
CA TRP A 88 -17.64 -52.29 -10.64
C TRP A 88 -17.00 -51.07 -11.28
N GLU A 89 -16.48 -51.26 -12.50
CA GLU A 89 -15.91 -50.21 -13.33
C GLU A 89 -16.38 -50.36 -14.78
N TRP A 90 -16.66 -49.22 -15.43
CA TRP A 90 -16.89 -49.17 -16.87
C TRP A 90 -15.57 -48.97 -17.59
N LYS A 91 -15.26 -49.86 -18.54
CA LYS A 91 -14.13 -49.71 -19.46
C LYS A 91 -14.66 -49.59 -20.88
N GLU A 92 -14.21 -48.56 -21.60
CA GLU A 92 -14.50 -48.38 -23.02
C GLU A 92 -13.29 -48.91 -23.80
N VAL A 93 -13.49 -49.96 -24.59
CA VAL A 93 -12.47 -50.55 -25.45
C VAL A 93 -12.99 -50.50 -26.88
N GLY A 94 -12.55 -49.50 -27.64
CA GLY A 94 -13.06 -49.23 -28.99
C GLY A 94 -14.54 -48.84 -28.97
N GLU A 95 -15.37 -49.51 -29.78
CA GLU A 95 -16.83 -49.30 -29.83
C GLU A 95 -17.61 -50.10 -28.78
N LYS A 96 -16.91 -50.90 -27.94
CA LYS A 96 -17.53 -51.74 -26.93
C LYS A 96 -17.38 -51.15 -25.54
N ARG A 97 -18.51 -51.10 -24.82
CA ARG A 97 -18.55 -50.75 -23.41
C ARG A 97 -18.58 -52.03 -22.58
N LEU A 98 -17.49 -52.26 -21.83
CA LEU A 98 -17.31 -53.40 -20.94
C LEU A 98 -17.65 -52.99 -19.50
N LEU A 99 -18.46 -53.81 -18.82
CA LEU A 99 -18.62 -53.74 -17.37
C LEU A 99 -17.72 -54.79 -16.73
N VAL A 100 -16.75 -54.35 -15.93
CA VAL A 100 -15.89 -55.22 -15.14
C VAL A 100 -16.34 -55.15 -13.68
N PHE A 101 -16.61 -56.29 -13.07
CA PHE A 101 -17.08 -56.34 -11.69
C PHE A 101 -16.50 -57.52 -10.90
N VAL A 102 -16.37 -57.32 -9.58
CA VAL A 102 -15.92 -58.30 -8.58
C VAL A 102 -16.77 -58.17 -7.33
N ARG A 103 -16.96 -59.26 -6.58
CA ARG A 103 -17.62 -59.22 -5.26
C ARG A 103 -16.84 -58.34 -4.29
N ARG A 104 -17.52 -57.37 -3.69
CA ARG A 104 -16.90 -56.37 -2.80
C ARG A 104 -16.23 -56.99 -1.57
N VAL A 105 -16.77 -58.09 -1.03
CA VAL A 105 -16.27 -58.77 0.18
C VAL A 105 -14.81 -59.24 0.03
N GLU A 106 -14.46 -59.79 -1.12
CA GLU A 106 -13.09 -60.28 -1.41
C GLU A 106 -12.09 -59.12 -1.54
N VAL A 107 -12.55 -58.00 -2.10
CA VAL A 107 -11.72 -56.81 -2.31
C VAL A 107 -11.53 -56.03 -1.00
N VAL A 108 -12.60 -55.83 -0.23
CA VAL A 108 -12.56 -55.04 1.02
C VAL A 108 -11.76 -55.74 2.10
N SER A 109 -11.91 -57.05 2.28
CA SER A 109 -11.13 -57.81 3.26
C SER A 109 -9.62 -57.74 2.99
N TRP A 110 -9.22 -57.80 1.71
CA TRP A 110 -7.84 -57.57 1.32
C TRP A 110 -7.42 -56.12 1.63
N LEU A 111 -8.19 -55.12 1.17
CA LEU A 111 -7.85 -53.70 1.38
C LEU A 111 -7.69 -53.33 2.86
N GLU A 112 -8.57 -53.81 3.74
CA GLU A 112 -8.50 -53.53 5.18
C GLU A 112 -7.23 -54.07 5.82
N LYS A 113 -6.80 -55.29 5.43
CA LYS A 113 -5.54 -55.88 5.90
C LYS A 113 -4.34 -55.00 5.53
N TRP A 114 -4.27 -54.52 4.29
CA TRP A 114 -3.16 -53.69 3.83
C TRP A 114 -3.22 -52.25 4.32
N GLU A 115 -4.42 -51.72 4.61
CA GLU A 115 -4.58 -50.42 5.27
C GLU A 115 -4.04 -50.46 6.72
N GLN A 116 -4.27 -51.55 7.46
CA GLN A 116 -3.69 -51.78 8.79
C GLN A 116 -2.16 -51.86 8.78
N GLU A 117 -1.58 -52.38 7.69
CA GLU A 117 -0.12 -52.40 7.46
C GLU A 117 0.45 -51.03 7.03
N GLY A 118 -0.37 -49.99 6.93
CA GLY A 118 0.05 -48.61 6.68
C GLY A 118 0.28 -48.27 5.21
N TRP A 119 -0.36 -49.00 4.28
CA TRP A 119 -0.25 -48.74 2.86
C TRP A 119 -1.13 -47.55 2.43
N ALA A 120 -0.54 -46.63 1.67
CA ALA A 120 -1.21 -45.43 1.19
C ALA A 120 -1.93 -45.70 -0.13
N MET A 121 -3.10 -46.34 -0.05
CA MET A 121 -3.93 -46.67 -1.22
C MET A 121 -4.49 -45.40 -1.87
N ALA A 122 -4.11 -45.18 -3.13
CA ALA A 122 -4.44 -43.99 -3.90
C ALA A 122 -5.46 -44.25 -5.02
N GLY A 123 -5.65 -45.52 -5.42
CA GLY A 123 -6.63 -45.90 -6.42
C GLY A 123 -6.73 -47.41 -6.58
N ILE A 124 -7.93 -47.88 -6.90
CA ILE A 124 -8.27 -49.28 -7.11
C ILE A 124 -8.88 -49.41 -8.51
N SER A 125 -8.50 -50.43 -9.27
CA SER A 125 -9.15 -50.77 -10.54
C SER A 125 -9.27 -52.27 -10.75
N LEU A 126 -10.19 -52.65 -11.64
CA LEU A 126 -10.49 -54.04 -12.00
C LEU A 126 -10.06 -54.30 -13.44
N SER A 127 -9.36 -55.40 -13.70
CA SER A 127 -9.10 -55.86 -15.07
C SER A 127 -9.18 -57.37 -15.20
N ALA A 128 -9.84 -57.86 -16.25
CA ALA A 128 -9.86 -59.30 -16.55
C ALA A 128 -8.51 -59.82 -17.09
N VAL A 129 -7.73 -58.93 -17.73
CA VAL A 129 -6.39 -59.24 -18.26
C VAL A 129 -5.41 -58.17 -17.78
N ALA A 130 -4.27 -58.59 -17.23
CA ALA A 130 -3.19 -57.70 -16.79
C ALA A 130 -2.04 -57.71 -17.80
N GLY A 131 -2.14 -56.92 -18.86
CA GLY A 131 -1.01 -56.57 -19.70
C GLY A 131 -0.24 -55.36 -19.13
N VAL A 132 1.09 -55.34 -19.25
CA VAL A 132 1.92 -54.19 -18.80
C VAL A 132 1.50 -52.89 -19.52
N LEU A 133 1.12 -52.97 -20.79
CA LEU A 133 0.59 -51.84 -21.58
C LEU A 133 -0.76 -51.31 -21.04
N ASP A 134 -1.65 -52.20 -20.60
CA ASP A 134 -2.95 -51.82 -20.02
C ASP A 134 -2.77 -51.15 -18.65
N LEU A 135 -1.77 -51.60 -17.89
CA LEU A 135 -1.36 -50.99 -16.63
C LEU A 135 -0.83 -49.56 -16.85
N GLU A 136 0.05 -49.36 -17.83
CA GLU A 136 0.59 -48.03 -18.16
C GLU A 136 -0.53 -47.07 -18.58
N ALA A 137 -1.44 -47.51 -19.45
CA ALA A 137 -2.58 -46.72 -19.91
C ALA A 137 -3.54 -46.34 -18.76
N TRP A 138 -3.83 -47.29 -17.87
CA TRP A 138 -4.67 -47.06 -16.70
C TRP A 138 -4.04 -46.05 -15.73
N VAL A 139 -2.74 -46.18 -15.46
CA VAL A 139 -2.01 -45.22 -14.61
C VAL A 139 -2.07 -43.83 -15.22
N GLU A 140 -1.84 -43.69 -16.52
CA GLU A 140 -1.94 -42.39 -17.20
C GLU A 140 -3.34 -41.78 -17.08
N GLN A 141 -4.39 -42.57 -17.29
CA GLN A 141 -5.77 -42.12 -17.19
C GLN A 141 -6.13 -41.71 -15.75
N THR A 142 -5.67 -42.47 -14.75
CA THR A 142 -5.88 -42.17 -13.32
C THR A 142 -5.20 -40.87 -12.92
N TYR A 143 -3.96 -40.66 -13.35
CA TYR A 143 -3.24 -39.41 -13.13
C TYR A 143 -3.89 -38.21 -13.84
N ARG A 144 -4.41 -38.38 -15.08
CA ARG A 144 -5.18 -37.33 -15.76
C ARG A 144 -6.46 -37.00 -15.00
N HIS A 145 -7.13 -38.00 -14.44
CA HIS A 145 -8.31 -37.80 -13.62
C HIS A 145 -7.99 -37.01 -12.34
N TRP A 146 -6.89 -37.34 -11.66
CA TRP A 146 -6.39 -36.59 -10.50
C TRP A 146 -6.02 -35.13 -10.80
N GLN A 147 -5.60 -34.82 -12.03
CA GLN A 147 -5.32 -33.44 -12.45
C GLN A 147 -6.58 -32.57 -12.55
N THR A 148 -7.78 -33.17 -12.58
CA THR A 148 -9.03 -32.43 -12.72
C THR A 148 -9.51 -31.94 -11.36
N TRP A 149 -9.73 -30.63 -11.20
CA TRP A 149 -10.20 -30.02 -9.94
C TRP A 149 -11.49 -30.68 -9.41
N LYS A 150 -12.38 -31.12 -10.31
CA LYS A 150 -13.63 -31.82 -9.96
C LYS A 150 -13.40 -33.09 -9.13
N TYR A 151 -12.25 -33.76 -9.28
CA TYR A 151 -11.92 -34.96 -8.52
C TYR A 151 -11.80 -34.60 -7.03
N TRP A 152 -10.95 -33.64 -6.69
CA TRP A 152 -10.65 -33.20 -5.31
C TRP A 152 -11.83 -32.59 -4.53
N ARG A 153 -12.97 -32.32 -5.19
CA ARG A 153 -14.17 -31.78 -4.55
C ARG A 153 -14.99 -32.84 -3.80
N LYS A 154 -14.84 -34.12 -4.15
CA LYS A 154 -15.59 -35.22 -3.52
C LYS A 154 -14.71 -35.88 -2.46
N GLY A 155 -14.83 -35.47 -1.20
CA GLY A 155 -14.00 -35.94 -0.08
C GLY A 155 -14.04 -37.45 0.19
N LYS A 156 -13.47 -38.25 -0.71
CA LYS A 156 -13.26 -39.69 -0.56
C LYS A 156 -11.98 -39.96 0.22
N LYS A 157 -11.93 -41.08 0.95
CA LYS A 157 -10.77 -41.53 1.74
C LYS A 157 -9.47 -41.56 0.92
N GLU A 158 -9.53 -42.05 -0.32
CA GLU A 158 -8.40 -42.08 -1.27
C GLU A 158 -7.77 -40.69 -1.49
N GLN A 159 -8.59 -39.63 -1.52
CA GLN A 159 -8.11 -38.27 -1.75
C GLN A 159 -7.41 -37.69 -0.53
N GLN A 160 -7.85 -38.07 0.67
CA GLN A 160 -7.20 -37.66 1.92
C GLN A 160 -5.80 -38.28 2.03
N VAL A 161 -5.64 -39.54 1.59
CA VAL A 161 -4.34 -40.22 1.55
C VAL A 161 -3.38 -39.51 0.58
N ILE A 162 -3.84 -39.19 -0.64
CA ILE A 162 -3.01 -38.47 -1.63
C ILE A 162 -2.70 -37.04 -1.13
N ALA A 163 -3.68 -36.33 -0.56
CA ALA A 163 -3.47 -35.00 0.02
C ALA A 163 -2.46 -35.02 1.17
N ALA A 164 -2.53 -36.02 2.06
CA ALA A 164 -1.59 -36.18 3.17
C ALA A 164 -0.16 -36.44 2.68
N LEU A 165 0.01 -37.27 1.64
CA LEU A 165 1.31 -37.52 1.01
C LEU A 165 1.88 -36.26 0.33
N LEU A 166 1.04 -35.52 -0.39
CA LEU A 166 1.43 -34.25 -1.02
C LEU A 166 1.80 -33.21 0.04
N LEU A 167 1.03 -33.10 1.11
CA LEU A 167 1.30 -32.19 2.22
C LEU A 167 2.63 -32.55 2.89
N LYS A 168 2.89 -33.83 3.17
CA LYS A 168 4.19 -34.28 3.70
C LYS A 168 5.36 -33.86 2.80
N ARG A 169 5.21 -33.94 1.47
CA ARG A 169 6.24 -33.48 0.52
C ARG A 169 6.31 -31.96 0.37
N LEU A 170 5.19 -31.24 0.51
CA LEU A 170 5.15 -29.79 0.36
C LEU A 170 5.60 -29.03 1.61
N LYS A 171 5.59 -29.64 2.79
CA LYS A 171 6.00 -28.97 4.05
C LYS A 171 7.33 -28.24 3.91
N TRP A 172 8.36 -28.89 3.38
CA TRP A 172 9.69 -28.32 3.22
C TRP A 172 9.79 -27.20 2.18
N PRO A 173 9.31 -27.38 0.92
CA PRO A 173 9.37 -26.30 -0.06
C PRO A 173 8.46 -25.11 0.31
N VAL A 174 7.34 -25.34 1.00
CA VAL A 174 6.48 -24.26 1.51
C VAL A 174 7.18 -23.49 2.63
N LEU A 175 7.83 -24.17 3.56
CA LEU A 175 8.65 -23.54 4.59
C LEU A 175 9.78 -22.71 3.99
N LEU A 176 10.46 -23.24 2.96
CA LEU A 176 11.54 -22.53 2.29
C LEU A 176 11.02 -21.29 1.52
N ALA A 177 9.89 -21.42 0.82
CA ALA A 177 9.25 -20.29 0.15
C ALA A 177 8.80 -19.21 1.14
N ALA A 178 8.24 -19.60 2.29
CA ALA A 178 7.86 -18.66 3.34
C ALA A 178 9.09 -17.95 3.94
N LEU A 179 10.20 -18.68 4.14
CA LEU A 179 11.47 -18.10 4.59
C LEU A 179 12.01 -17.07 3.60
N VAL A 180 11.99 -17.39 2.30
CA VAL A 180 12.43 -16.47 1.23
C VAL A 180 11.51 -15.24 1.16
N LEU A 181 10.20 -15.43 1.24
CA LEU A 181 9.23 -14.33 1.22
C LEU A 181 9.45 -13.39 2.41
N SER A 182 9.70 -13.94 3.60
CA SER A 182 10.04 -13.17 4.80
C SER A 182 11.37 -12.44 4.64
N GLY A 183 12.39 -13.11 4.08
CA GLY A 183 13.70 -12.52 3.81
C GLY A 183 13.65 -11.35 2.81
N ILE A 184 12.73 -11.36 1.84
CA ILE A 184 12.53 -10.26 0.88
C ILE A 184 11.61 -9.17 1.46
N ALA A 185 10.64 -9.53 2.30
CA ALA A 185 9.74 -8.57 2.92
C ALA A 185 10.50 -7.61 3.85
N TYR A 186 11.53 -8.07 4.56
CA TYR A 186 12.33 -7.25 5.46
C TYR A 186 13.04 -6.06 4.78
N PRO A 187 13.88 -6.23 3.72
CA PRO A 187 14.52 -5.11 3.05
C PRO A 187 13.51 -4.16 2.40
N LEU A 188 12.42 -4.70 1.81
CA LEU A 188 11.36 -3.87 1.23
C LEU A 188 10.69 -3.00 2.30
N GLN A 189 10.39 -3.56 3.47
CA GLN A 189 9.80 -2.82 4.58
C GLN A 189 10.75 -1.75 5.11
N THR A 190 12.05 -2.02 5.19
CA THR A 190 13.04 -1.01 5.59
C THR A 190 13.19 0.10 4.55
N ALA A 191 13.16 -0.22 3.25
CA ALA A 191 13.21 0.77 2.17
C ALA A 191 11.98 1.68 2.19
N LEU A 192 10.78 1.12 2.35
CA LEU A 192 9.54 1.88 2.49
C LEU A 192 9.55 2.79 3.73
N ARG A 193 10.01 2.28 4.89
CA ARG A 193 10.15 3.10 6.11
C ARG A 193 11.11 4.27 5.90
N ARG A 194 12.22 4.08 5.18
CA ARG A 194 13.15 5.17 4.87
C ARG A 194 12.50 6.24 3.99
N GLN A 195 11.72 5.83 2.99
CA GLN A 195 10.99 6.78 2.14
C GLN A 195 9.95 7.59 2.92
N VAL A 196 9.24 6.95 3.85
CA VAL A 196 8.25 7.64 4.70
C VAL A 196 8.93 8.66 5.61
N LEU A 197 10.04 8.30 6.27
CA LEU A 197 10.80 9.23 7.12
C LEU A 197 11.33 10.43 6.32
N GLN A 198 11.85 10.21 5.11
CA GLN A 198 12.30 11.30 4.23
C GLN A 198 11.16 12.26 3.86
N GLN A 199 9.97 11.74 3.57
CA GLN A 199 8.80 12.57 3.28
C GLN A 199 8.32 13.37 4.50
N GLU A 200 8.37 12.78 5.69
CA GLU A 200 8.03 13.50 6.94
C GLU A 200 9.00 14.65 7.22
N GLU A 201 10.31 14.45 6.98
CA GLU A 201 11.31 15.50 7.10
C GLU A 201 11.05 16.65 6.12
N GLU A 202 10.78 16.34 4.84
CA GLU A 202 10.45 17.35 3.83
C GLU A 202 9.18 18.13 4.19
N LEU A 203 8.15 17.45 4.68
CA LEU A 203 6.92 18.10 5.14
C LEU A 203 7.17 19.02 6.33
N SER A 204 8.04 18.63 7.27
CA SER A 204 8.40 19.45 8.42
C SER A 204 9.15 20.72 8.00
N LEU A 205 10.05 20.62 7.00
CA LEU A 205 10.76 21.75 6.42
C LEU A 205 9.80 22.69 5.69
N TRP A 206 8.84 22.14 4.92
CA TRP A 206 7.80 22.91 4.25
C TRP A 206 6.89 23.64 5.23
N GLN A 207 6.42 22.95 6.29
CA GLN A 207 5.61 23.57 7.34
C GLN A 207 6.36 24.71 8.02
N ARG A 208 7.64 24.50 8.35
CA ARG A 208 8.50 25.52 8.95
C ARG A 208 8.70 26.72 8.02
N LYS A 209 8.86 26.47 6.72
CA LYS A 209 8.99 27.53 5.70
C LYS A 209 7.71 28.34 5.54
N ILE A 210 6.54 27.70 5.62
CA ILE A 210 5.24 28.39 5.60
C ILE A 210 5.06 29.25 6.85
N GLN A 211 5.42 28.73 8.03
CA GLN A 211 5.36 29.49 9.28
C GLN A 211 6.27 30.72 9.24
N LEU A 212 7.52 30.56 8.79
CA LEU A 212 8.45 31.69 8.65
C LEU A 212 7.90 32.77 7.70
N ARG A 213 7.31 32.37 6.56
CA ARG A 213 6.68 33.34 5.66
C ARG A 213 5.51 34.07 6.29
N ARG A 214 4.65 33.38 7.04
CA ARG A 214 3.54 34.02 7.77
C ARG A 214 4.05 35.00 8.81
N ASP A 215 5.05 34.61 9.60
CA ASP A 215 5.64 35.49 10.61
C ASP A 215 6.26 36.74 9.98
N ASP A 216 6.94 36.60 8.85
CA ASP A 216 7.52 37.72 8.11
C ASP A 216 6.45 38.63 7.51
N GLU A 217 5.37 38.08 6.94
CA GLU A 217 4.22 38.84 6.46
C GLU A 217 3.51 39.59 7.60
N GLU A 218 3.35 38.97 8.77
CA GLU A 218 2.78 39.61 9.95
C GLU A 218 3.69 40.71 10.52
N ARG A 219 5.01 40.50 10.50
CA ARG A 219 5.99 41.54 10.90
C ARG A 219 6.00 42.70 9.91
N ALA A 220 5.99 42.43 8.61
CA ALA A 220 5.91 43.44 7.57
C ALA A 220 4.58 44.20 7.64
N GLY A 221 3.47 43.50 7.90
CA GLY A 221 2.15 44.09 8.11
C GLY A 221 2.07 44.96 9.38
N ARG A 222 2.74 44.56 10.46
CA ARG A 222 2.87 45.40 11.67
C ARG A 222 3.71 46.64 11.41
N MET A 223 4.86 46.48 10.76
CA MET A 223 5.75 47.59 10.39
C MET A 223 5.03 48.58 9.46
N SER A 224 4.32 48.08 8.44
CA SER A 224 3.59 48.95 7.51
C SER A 224 2.46 49.70 8.23
N ARG A 225 1.71 49.08 9.14
CA ARG A 225 0.69 49.77 9.96
C ARG A 225 1.29 50.85 10.87
N MET A 226 2.44 50.57 11.50
CA MET A 226 3.15 51.56 12.34
C MET A 226 3.63 52.76 11.50
N LEU A 227 4.15 52.52 10.31
CA LEU A 227 4.68 53.57 9.44
C LEU A 227 3.59 54.37 8.71
N THR A 228 2.50 53.71 8.28
CA THR A 228 1.46 54.35 7.48
C THR A 228 0.38 55.06 8.29
N GLY A 229 0.35 54.90 9.62
CA GLY A 229 -0.50 55.70 10.51
C GLY A 229 -1.95 55.81 10.02
N GLY A 230 -2.54 54.69 9.59
CA GLY A 230 -3.95 54.63 9.16
C GLY A 230 -4.30 55.43 7.90
N GLY A 231 -3.37 55.66 6.97
CA GLY A 231 -3.67 56.24 5.65
C GLY A 231 -4.06 57.72 5.66
N ARG A 232 -3.95 58.41 6.81
CA ARG A 232 -4.33 59.83 6.97
C ARG A 232 -3.20 60.82 6.71
N LEU A 233 -1.98 60.35 6.47
CA LEU A 233 -0.79 61.22 6.29
C LEU A 233 -0.72 61.88 4.90
N ALA A 234 -1.15 61.19 3.84
CA ALA A 234 -1.15 61.74 2.47
C ALA A 234 -1.93 63.06 2.32
N PRO A 235 -3.21 63.15 2.75
CA PRO A 235 -3.96 64.42 2.66
C PRO A 235 -3.43 65.51 3.61
N LEU A 236 -2.69 65.15 4.66
CA LEU A 236 -2.03 66.13 5.54
C LEU A 236 -0.83 66.75 4.82
N PHE A 237 -0.04 65.95 4.12
CA PHE A 237 1.08 66.44 3.31
C PHE A 237 0.61 67.31 2.15
N ASP A 238 -0.48 66.96 1.48
CA ASP A 238 -1.06 67.80 0.43
C ASP A 238 -1.48 69.18 0.96
N ARG A 239 -2.06 69.24 2.16
CA ARG A 239 -2.43 70.51 2.81
C ARG A 239 -1.22 71.32 3.25
N ILE A 240 -0.17 70.67 3.75
CA ILE A 240 1.08 71.34 4.11
C ILE A 240 1.72 71.93 2.85
N ALA A 241 1.78 71.17 1.76
CA ALA A 241 2.31 71.62 0.47
C ALA A 241 1.52 72.82 -0.10
N ALA A 242 0.19 72.82 0.02
CA ALA A 242 -0.66 73.93 -0.42
C ALA A 242 -0.45 75.23 0.40
N ALA A 243 -0.01 75.12 1.66
CA ALA A 243 0.20 76.26 2.55
C ALA A 243 1.59 76.92 2.39
N VAL A 244 2.51 76.33 1.62
CA VAL A 244 3.90 76.83 1.46
C VAL A 244 3.93 78.15 0.67
N PRO A 245 4.46 79.25 1.22
CA PRO A 245 4.68 80.48 0.48
C PRO A 245 5.75 80.33 -0.60
N ARG A 246 5.66 81.12 -1.68
CA ARG A 246 6.62 81.06 -2.80
C ARG A 246 8.07 81.43 -2.41
N GLY A 247 8.28 82.09 -1.27
CA GLY A 247 9.59 82.45 -0.72
C GLY A 247 10.21 81.44 0.25
N VAL A 248 9.55 80.30 0.48
CA VAL A 248 9.98 79.25 1.43
C VAL A 248 10.39 78.00 0.67
N THR A 249 11.57 77.44 0.97
CA THR A 249 11.99 76.14 0.44
C THR A 249 12.07 75.10 1.55
N LEU A 250 11.35 74.00 1.39
CA LEU A 250 11.37 72.87 2.32
C LEU A 250 12.54 71.94 2.01
N VAL A 251 13.28 71.52 3.04
CA VAL A 251 14.45 70.63 2.92
C VAL A 251 14.14 69.24 3.47
N ARG A 252 13.38 69.16 4.56
CA ARG A 252 13.07 67.90 5.22
C ARG A 252 11.65 67.92 5.77
N LEU A 253 10.92 66.84 5.50
CA LEU A 253 9.56 66.63 5.98
C LEU A 253 9.52 65.23 6.60
N GLU A 254 9.39 65.14 7.92
CA GLU A 254 9.36 63.87 8.64
C GLU A 254 8.03 63.70 9.37
N ALA A 255 7.24 62.69 8.99
CA ALA A 255 6.07 62.28 9.77
C ALA A 255 6.45 61.23 10.80
N ASN A 256 5.88 61.36 12.00
CA ASN A 256 6.11 60.52 13.17
C ASN A 256 7.60 60.34 13.49
N PRO A 257 8.32 61.41 13.88
CA PRO A 257 9.73 61.30 14.23
C PRO A 257 9.94 60.36 15.43
N PRO A 258 11.05 59.61 15.47
CA PRO A 258 11.33 58.70 16.57
C PRO A 258 11.61 59.47 17.86
N GLU A 259 11.04 59.01 18.99
CA GLU A 259 11.23 59.65 20.30
C GLU A 259 12.67 59.54 20.82
N ARG A 260 13.40 58.50 20.39
CA ARG A 260 14.78 58.21 20.77
C ARG A 260 15.59 57.75 19.56
N ARG A 261 16.92 57.85 19.65
CA ARG A 261 17.82 57.27 18.64
C ARG A 261 17.54 55.78 18.50
N VAL A 262 17.43 55.31 17.26
CA VAL A 262 17.11 53.91 16.95
C VAL A 262 18.25 53.01 17.41
N GLU A 263 17.98 52.14 18.39
CA GLU A 263 18.89 51.11 18.86
C GLU A 263 18.45 49.75 18.29
N ALA A 264 19.39 48.98 17.77
CA ALA A 264 19.11 47.64 17.23
C ALA A 264 18.55 46.72 18.34
N GLY A 265 17.36 46.16 18.11
CA GLY A 265 16.72 45.18 19.00
C GLY A 265 15.69 45.75 20.00
N LYS A 266 15.45 47.07 20.05
CA LYS A 266 14.37 47.66 20.84
C LYS A 266 13.22 48.16 19.96
N PRO A 267 11.96 48.09 20.43
CA PRO A 267 10.82 48.57 19.68
C PRO A 267 10.94 50.08 19.41
N LEU A 268 10.75 50.48 18.16
CA LEU A 268 10.72 51.87 17.72
C LEU A 268 9.51 52.57 18.35
N VAL A 269 9.77 53.51 19.25
CA VAL A 269 8.72 54.38 19.81
C VAL A 269 8.67 55.65 18.97
N LEU A 270 7.59 55.79 18.20
CA LEU A 270 7.34 56.95 17.34
C LEU A 270 6.46 57.96 18.07
N LYS A 271 6.69 59.26 17.87
CA LYS A 271 5.69 60.28 18.25
C LYS A 271 4.55 60.25 17.25
N GLU A 272 3.59 59.37 17.48
CA GLU A 272 2.34 59.35 16.71
C GLU A 272 1.69 60.73 16.76
N GLY A 273 1.31 61.29 15.62
CA GLY A 273 0.62 62.59 15.59
C GLY A 273 1.48 63.79 15.19
N CYS A 274 2.80 63.61 14.99
CA CYS A 274 3.72 64.74 14.81
C CYS A 274 4.35 64.76 13.40
N VAL A 275 4.33 65.92 12.74
CA VAL A 275 5.07 66.18 11.49
C VAL A 275 6.09 67.28 11.75
N MET A 276 7.35 66.99 11.44
CA MET A 276 8.45 67.95 11.51
C MET A 276 8.73 68.50 10.13
N VAL A 277 8.74 69.83 10.02
CA VAL A 277 9.03 70.56 8.79
C VAL A 277 10.30 71.38 8.99
N GLU A 278 11.32 71.14 8.18
CA GLU A 278 12.55 71.90 8.15
C GLU A 278 12.72 72.55 6.78
N GLY A 279 13.11 73.82 6.77
CA GLY A 279 13.28 74.58 5.54
C GLY A 279 14.13 75.81 5.74
N TYR A 280 14.33 76.54 4.64
CA TYR A 280 14.99 77.83 4.63
C TYR A 280 14.13 78.89 3.94
N THR A 281 14.30 80.13 4.37
CA THR A 281 13.68 81.31 3.75
C THR A 281 14.62 82.50 3.78
N ARG A 282 14.41 83.46 2.88
CA ARG A 282 15.20 84.71 2.82
C ARG A 282 14.65 85.78 3.75
N GLU A 283 13.35 85.72 4.06
CA GLU A 283 12.67 86.72 4.88
C GLU A 283 11.94 86.06 6.05
N PRO A 284 12.13 86.54 7.29
CA PRO A 284 11.47 85.96 8.46
C PRO A 284 9.94 86.19 8.43
N ALA A 285 9.47 87.21 7.69
CA ALA A 285 8.06 87.48 7.47
C ALA A 285 7.35 86.32 6.76
N ASP A 286 8.04 85.63 5.85
CA ASP A 286 7.50 84.47 5.14
C ASP A 286 7.31 83.26 6.06
N VAL A 287 8.12 83.11 7.12
CA VAL A 287 7.91 82.07 8.14
C VAL A 287 6.66 82.37 8.97
N ALA A 288 6.45 83.64 9.36
CA ALA A 288 5.27 84.04 10.11
C ALA A 288 3.99 83.80 9.29
N LEU A 289 3.99 84.23 8.02
CA LEU A 289 2.90 83.97 7.06
C LEU A 289 2.68 82.47 6.84
N PHE A 290 3.75 81.67 6.81
CA PHE A 290 3.65 80.22 6.68
C PHE A 290 3.00 79.60 7.92
N THR A 291 3.41 80.00 9.13
CA THR A 291 2.81 79.50 10.39
C THR A 291 1.34 79.90 10.53
N GLU A 292 0.98 81.11 10.10
CA GLU A 292 -0.40 81.60 10.10
C GLU A 292 -1.28 80.83 9.10
N LYS A 293 -0.80 80.66 7.86
CA LYS A 293 -1.51 79.87 6.83
C LYS A 293 -1.66 78.40 7.22
N LEU A 294 -0.63 77.81 7.82
CA LEU A 294 -0.71 76.44 8.35
C LEU A 294 -1.71 76.33 9.50
N SER A 295 -1.73 77.30 10.41
CA SER A 295 -2.70 77.34 11.51
C SER A 295 -4.14 77.52 11.00
N GLY A 296 -4.34 78.28 9.91
CA GLY A 296 -5.65 78.46 9.27
C GLY A 296 -6.11 77.28 8.40
N ALA A 297 -5.17 76.48 7.88
CA ALA A 297 -5.47 75.38 6.96
C ALA A 297 -5.97 74.09 7.62
N GLY A 298 -5.94 73.98 8.96
CA GLY A 298 -6.37 72.77 9.67
C GLY A 298 -7.22 73.02 10.90
N ARG A 299 -8.32 72.27 11.02
CA ARG A 299 -9.25 72.32 12.15
C ARG A 299 -8.78 71.54 13.39
N SER A 300 -7.66 70.80 13.32
CA SER A 300 -7.30 69.75 14.30
C SER A 300 -5.80 69.58 14.54
N TRP A 301 -4.98 70.59 14.22
CA TRP A 301 -3.53 70.55 14.45
C TRP A 301 -3.03 71.82 15.14
N ARG A 302 -1.92 71.69 15.87
CA ARG A 302 -1.21 72.78 16.52
C ARG A 302 0.14 72.95 15.86
N VAL A 303 0.43 74.16 15.43
CA VAL A 303 1.69 74.53 14.77
C VAL A 303 2.56 75.27 15.78
N THR A 304 3.78 74.80 15.99
CA THR A 304 4.75 75.38 16.90
C THR A 304 6.06 75.61 16.16
N LEU A 305 6.55 76.85 16.17
CA LEU A 305 7.89 77.18 15.66
C LEU A 305 8.92 76.85 16.75
N GLU A 306 9.75 75.83 16.52
CA GLU A 306 10.74 75.39 17.52
C GLU A 306 12.04 76.15 17.42
N ARG A 307 12.48 76.45 16.19
CA ARG A 307 13.76 77.14 15.93
C ARG A 307 13.64 78.04 14.71
N LEU A 308 14.26 79.21 14.80
CA LEU A 308 14.49 80.13 13.70
C LEU A 308 15.91 80.68 13.84
N ASP A 309 16.84 80.08 13.10
CA ASP A 309 18.25 80.41 13.15
C ASP A 309 18.67 81.15 11.88
N ARG A 310 19.44 82.25 12.02
CA ARG A 310 19.99 82.99 10.88
C ARG A 310 21.31 82.35 10.46
N ARG A 311 21.41 81.91 9.21
CA ARG A 311 22.64 81.34 8.66
C ARG A 311 23.55 82.47 8.17
N THR A 312 24.62 82.73 8.91
CA THR A 312 25.56 83.84 8.68
C THR A 312 26.25 83.77 7.31
N GLU A 313 26.38 82.57 6.72
CA GLU A 313 27.11 82.34 5.48
C GLU A 313 26.32 82.62 4.19
N LYS A 314 24.98 82.58 4.21
CA LYS A 314 24.14 82.70 3.00
C LYS A 314 23.03 83.74 3.09
N ALA A 315 22.94 84.46 4.21
CA ALA A 315 21.85 85.40 4.51
C ALA A 315 20.43 84.79 4.47
N ASP A 316 20.32 83.46 4.62
CA ASP A 316 19.06 82.74 4.73
C ASP A 316 18.75 82.38 6.19
N PHE A 317 17.46 82.28 6.54
CA PHE A 317 16.97 81.80 7.83
C PHE A 317 16.57 80.33 7.72
N THR A 318 17.11 79.48 8.58
CA THR A 318 16.67 78.10 8.74
C THR A 318 15.60 78.02 9.82
N PHE A 319 14.48 77.39 9.50
CA PHE A 319 13.39 77.23 10.46
C PHE A 319 13.06 75.75 10.68
N ARG A 320 12.57 75.46 11.88
CA ARG A 320 12.03 74.16 12.26
C ARG A 320 10.64 74.35 12.87
N ILE A 321 9.65 73.79 12.22
CA ILE A 321 8.25 73.84 12.65
C ILE A 321 7.82 72.42 13.01
N SER A 322 7.29 72.26 14.22
CA SER A 322 6.58 71.05 14.61
C SER A 322 5.08 71.25 14.46
N ILE A 323 4.44 70.29 13.81
CA ILE A 323 2.99 70.25 13.62
C ILE A 323 2.50 69.03 14.39
N VAL A 324 1.75 69.26 15.46
CA VAL A 324 1.15 68.20 16.27
C VAL A 324 -0.33 68.14 15.96
N TRP A 325 -0.81 67.08 15.31
CA TRP A 325 -2.24 66.85 15.17
C TRP A 325 -2.72 66.07 16.40
N ARG A 326 -3.70 66.63 17.13
CA ARG A 326 -4.37 65.88 18.20
C ARG A 326 -5.19 64.77 17.53
N ALA A 327 -4.73 63.53 17.61
CA ALA A 327 -5.68 62.43 17.73
C ALA A 327 -6.19 62.48 19.17
N ASP A 328 -7.49 62.64 19.39
CA ASP A 328 -8.08 62.59 20.72
C ASP A 328 -7.58 61.37 21.50
N LYS A 329 -6.74 61.65 22.50
CA LYS A 329 -6.60 60.86 23.72
C LYS A 329 -6.39 61.81 24.87
N GLU A 330 -7.46 62.51 25.26
CA GLU A 330 -7.67 62.75 26.68
C GLU A 330 -8.21 61.44 27.27
N GLN A 331 -7.29 60.66 27.86
CA GLN A 331 -7.66 59.75 28.93
C GLN A 331 -7.90 60.57 30.20
N GLY A 332 -8.98 60.28 30.91
CA GLY A 332 -8.99 60.44 32.37
C GLY A 332 -10.31 60.83 33.03
N HIS A 333 -11.15 59.84 33.31
CA HIS A 333 -11.95 59.63 34.55
C HIS A 333 -12.93 58.50 34.21
N GLY A 334 -12.82 57.26 34.73
CA GLY A 334 -12.63 56.89 36.12
C GLY A 334 -14.01 56.71 36.74
N THR A 335 -14.54 55.47 36.74
CA THR A 335 -15.38 54.85 37.79
C THR A 335 -15.93 53.51 37.30
N GLU A 336 -15.70 52.51 38.17
CA GLU A 336 -16.47 51.28 38.45
C GLU A 336 -16.57 50.15 37.41
#